data_AF-A0A2N6BL69-F1
#
_entry.id   AF-A0A2N6BL69-F1
#
_cell.length_a   1.000
_cell.length_b   1.000
_cell.length_c   1.000
_cell.angle_alpha   90.00
_cell.angle_beta   90.00
_cell.angle_gamma   90.00
#
_symmetry.space_group_name_H-M   'P 1'
#
loop_
_entity.id
_entity.type
_entity.pdbx_description
1 polymer ?
#
loop_
_entity_poly.entity_id
_entity_poly.type
_entity_poly.pdbx_seq_one_letter_code
_entity_poly.pdbx_strand_id
1 'polypeptide(L)'
;MYPLFEIPTVGGPMLIASIATFHILPSHVATGAFWMAYFIERKAITQNQPELMEFLKRFTLSILIFCFVTGSLTGVGIWYSATAISPRAISGLIHNYVWGWATEWVFFIIEIVTIYVYFYTFGKVSDKTHLRIGLLYALAAWISMVIITGILGFMMTPGKWLSTGGFFDGFFNETYWPQLFTRTSMMFAIAGSYAAIVAGTLKDGGRDTIRKIAGRWGLGGIIAGALFTLWYYTKLPASALENIQQIAYTSMMLKVSLVVGVVMALYFLLLALGKGGFVSPAVGILMMVVLFAGIGGGESVREISRRPYLIPGYMYSNQIIGHDMSAKGVSSEVDKFNEEGILKNYPFIPEDLRVITADNYLKAGEVITKLECIACHTMESGGRNSLADLESGLTAEDIVADILDDLASSYMPPFVGTEVEKRAAAAYMAEVLTDGEAPDAEWVVNGN
;
A
#
# COMPACT_ATOMS: atom_id res chain seq x y z
N MET A 1 7.10 21.82 1.51
CA MET A 1 6.65 21.55 2.90
C MET A 1 5.14 21.75 2.96
N TYR A 2 4.42 21.06 3.86
CA TYR A 2 2.96 21.09 3.96
C TYR A 2 2.53 21.08 5.45
N PRO A 3 1.28 21.47 5.78
CA PRO A 3 0.74 21.31 7.13
C PRO A 3 0.71 19.83 7.54
N LEU A 4 0.83 19.57 8.84
CA LEU A 4 0.70 18.22 9.39
C LEU A 4 -0.77 17.82 9.49
N PHE A 5 -1.05 16.55 9.19
CA PHE A 5 -2.35 15.92 9.40
C PHE A 5 -2.17 14.73 10.34
N GLU A 6 -2.70 14.85 11.55
CA GLU A 6 -2.54 13.87 12.62
C GLU A 6 -3.81 13.04 12.81
N ILE A 7 -3.63 11.74 13.09
CA ILE A 7 -4.71 10.83 13.49
C ILE A 7 -4.32 10.24 14.85
N PRO A 8 -4.79 10.83 15.96
CA PRO A 8 -4.17 10.64 17.28
C PRO A 8 -4.02 9.18 17.75
N THR A 9 -5.05 8.34 17.61
CA THR A 9 -5.02 6.97 18.17
C THR A 9 -4.60 5.89 17.15
N VAL A 10 -4.94 6.07 15.87
CA VAL A 10 -4.78 5.04 14.83
C VAL A 10 -3.51 5.25 14.00
N GLY A 11 -3.08 6.50 13.84
CA GLY A 11 -1.94 6.90 13.02
C GLY A 11 -2.27 6.97 11.52
N GLY A 12 -1.62 7.91 10.84
CA GLY A 12 -1.72 8.11 9.39
C GLY A 12 -1.42 6.87 8.54
N PRO A 13 -0.31 6.14 8.81
CA PRO A 13 0.05 4.96 8.03
C PRO A 13 -1.00 3.85 8.07
N MET A 14 -1.67 3.65 9.21
CA MET A 14 -2.70 2.62 9.34
C MET A 14 -3.97 2.97 8.57
N LEU A 15 -4.33 4.26 8.48
CA LEU A 15 -5.44 4.69 7.63
C LEU A 15 -5.17 4.34 6.16
N ILE A 16 -3.99 4.71 5.65
CA ILE A 16 -3.60 4.38 4.27
C ILE A 16 -3.58 2.86 4.09
N ALA A 17 -2.95 2.12 5.01
CA ALA A 17 -2.84 0.66 4.92
C ALA A 17 -4.21 -0.03 4.89
N SER A 18 -5.17 0.45 5.69
CA SER A 18 -6.53 -0.09 5.73
C SER A 18 -7.26 0.14 4.41
N ILE A 19 -7.22 1.36 3.87
CA ILE A 19 -7.86 1.70 2.59
C ILE A 19 -7.18 0.95 1.44
N ALA A 20 -5.85 0.92 1.39
CA ALA A 20 -5.08 0.24 0.36
C ALA A 20 -5.33 -1.27 0.35
N THR A 21 -5.29 -1.92 1.53
CA THR A 21 -5.60 -3.34 1.69
C THR A 21 -7.01 -3.64 1.18
N PHE A 22 -8.00 -2.82 1.58
CA PHE A 22 -9.37 -2.97 1.10
C PHE A 22 -9.48 -2.78 -0.41
N HIS A 23 -8.85 -1.75 -0.98
CA HIS A 23 -8.92 -1.42 -2.40
C HIS A 23 -8.29 -2.47 -3.31
N ILE A 24 -7.27 -3.22 -2.84
CA ILE A 24 -6.68 -4.34 -3.59
C ILE A 24 -7.76 -5.38 -3.96
N LEU A 25 -8.76 -5.60 -3.10
CA LEU A 25 -9.80 -6.58 -3.36
C LEU A 25 -10.66 -6.22 -4.60
N PRO A 26 -11.42 -5.11 -4.64
CA PRO A 26 -12.21 -4.75 -5.82
C PRO A 26 -11.33 -4.47 -7.05
N SER A 27 -10.13 -3.89 -6.90
CA SER A 27 -9.24 -3.66 -8.06
C SER A 27 -8.80 -4.96 -8.73
N HIS A 28 -8.32 -5.94 -7.95
CA HIS A 28 -7.83 -7.19 -8.51
C HIS A 28 -8.98 -8.12 -8.96
N VAL A 29 -10.16 -8.04 -8.32
CA VAL A 29 -11.37 -8.65 -8.87
C VAL A 29 -11.67 -8.02 -10.23
N ALA A 30 -11.72 -6.68 -10.35
CA ALA A 30 -12.02 -6.00 -11.61
C ALA A 30 -11.08 -6.45 -12.73
N THR A 31 -9.77 -6.40 -12.49
CA THR A 31 -8.75 -6.75 -13.49
C THR A 31 -8.82 -8.22 -13.87
N GLY A 32 -8.86 -9.14 -12.90
CA GLY A 32 -8.83 -10.58 -13.18
C GLY A 32 -10.16 -11.13 -13.71
N ALA A 33 -11.28 -10.55 -13.31
CA ALA A 33 -12.60 -11.07 -13.62
C ALA A 33 -12.92 -11.01 -15.11
N PHE A 34 -12.47 -9.99 -15.84
CA PHE A 34 -12.79 -9.88 -17.26
C PHE A 34 -11.94 -10.75 -18.17
N TRP A 35 -10.72 -11.08 -17.77
CA TRP A 35 -9.98 -12.17 -18.42
C TRP A 35 -10.77 -13.48 -18.34
N MET A 36 -11.35 -13.75 -17.16
CA MET A 36 -12.16 -14.94 -16.94
C MET A 36 -13.53 -14.85 -17.64
N ALA A 37 -14.18 -13.68 -17.63
CA ALA A 37 -15.45 -13.44 -18.32
C ALA A 37 -15.31 -13.65 -19.82
N TYR A 38 -14.26 -13.08 -20.44
CA TYR A 38 -13.92 -13.30 -21.84
C TYR A 38 -13.71 -14.79 -22.15
N PHE A 39 -12.97 -15.50 -21.30
CA PHE A 39 -12.74 -16.94 -21.47
C PHE A 39 -14.03 -17.76 -21.36
N ILE A 40 -14.85 -17.49 -20.33
CA ILE A 40 -16.11 -18.19 -20.09
C ILE A 40 -17.11 -17.92 -21.22
N GLU A 41 -17.22 -16.67 -21.68
CA GLU A 41 -18.11 -16.31 -22.78
C GLU A 41 -17.69 -17.00 -24.07
N ARG A 42 -16.40 -16.99 -24.39
CA ARG A 42 -15.87 -17.68 -25.57
C ARG A 42 -16.18 -19.17 -25.50
N LYS A 43 -16.06 -19.78 -24.30
CA LYS A 43 -16.42 -21.18 -24.07
C LYS A 43 -17.92 -21.42 -24.24
N ALA A 44 -18.76 -20.53 -23.70
CA ALA A 44 -20.23 -20.60 -23.82
C ALA A 44 -20.67 -20.64 -25.29
N ILE A 45 -20.10 -19.75 -26.12
CA ILE A 45 -20.39 -19.66 -27.55
C ILE A 45 -19.85 -20.87 -28.30
N THR A 46 -18.55 -21.18 -28.14
CA THR A 46 -17.88 -22.22 -28.94
C THR A 46 -18.30 -23.64 -28.60
N GLN A 47 -18.72 -23.89 -27.35
CA GLN A 47 -19.13 -25.21 -26.88
C GLN A 47 -20.65 -25.33 -26.70
N ASN A 48 -21.40 -24.32 -27.15
CA ASN A 48 -22.86 -24.25 -27.06
C ASN A 48 -23.37 -24.55 -25.63
N GLN A 49 -22.80 -23.86 -24.64
CA GLN A 49 -23.14 -23.94 -23.22
C GLN A 49 -23.84 -22.65 -22.76
N PRO A 50 -25.11 -22.42 -23.18
CA PRO A 50 -25.84 -21.18 -22.89
C PRO A 50 -26.05 -20.94 -21.39
N GLU A 51 -25.99 -21.98 -20.55
CA GLU A 51 -26.10 -21.88 -19.10
C GLU A 51 -24.98 -21.01 -18.48
N LEU A 52 -23.83 -20.89 -19.14
CA LEU A 52 -22.74 -20.01 -18.70
C LEU A 52 -23.06 -18.52 -18.88
N MET A 53 -24.02 -18.18 -19.75
CA MET A 53 -24.43 -16.79 -19.96
C MET A 53 -25.19 -16.22 -18.76
N GLU A 54 -25.92 -17.05 -18.01
CA GLU A 54 -26.56 -16.63 -16.76
C GLU A 54 -25.51 -16.25 -15.71
N PHE A 55 -24.46 -17.07 -15.58
CA PHE A 55 -23.32 -16.74 -14.74
C PHE A 55 -22.69 -15.41 -15.14
N LEU A 56 -22.39 -15.22 -16.43
CA LEU A 56 -21.74 -14.01 -16.92
C LEU A 56 -22.55 -12.75 -16.63
N LYS A 57 -23.87 -12.77 -16.80
CA LYS A 57 -24.73 -11.62 -16.47
C LYS A 57 -24.65 -11.27 -14.99
N ARG A 58 -24.74 -12.27 -14.09
CA ARG A 58 -24.66 -12.06 -12.64
C ARG A 58 -23.27 -11.59 -12.20
N PHE A 59 -22.23 -12.23 -12.74
CA PHE A 59 -20.83 -11.94 -12.45
C PHE A 59 -20.46 -10.53 -12.89
N THR A 60 -20.90 -10.13 -14.08
CA THR A 60 -20.68 -8.77 -14.61
C THR A 60 -21.44 -7.72 -13.79
N LEU A 61 -22.69 -7.98 -13.43
CA LEU A 61 -23.46 -7.07 -12.57
C LEU A 61 -22.79 -6.88 -11.21
N SER A 62 -22.30 -7.98 -10.61
CA SER A 62 -21.64 -7.90 -9.31
C SER A 62 -20.31 -7.16 -9.39
N ILE A 63 -19.54 -7.30 -10.48
CA ILE A 63 -18.34 -6.49 -10.75
C ILE A 63 -18.71 -5.01 -10.91
N LEU A 64 -19.75 -4.70 -11.68
CA LEU A 64 -20.20 -3.32 -11.86
C LEU A 64 -20.53 -2.66 -10.52
N ILE A 65 -21.22 -3.37 -9.62
CA ILE A 65 -21.56 -2.83 -8.29
C ILE A 65 -20.33 -2.81 -7.37
N PHE A 66 -19.73 -3.97 -7.09
CA PHE A 66 -18.66 -4.09 -6.09
C PHE A 66 -17.37 -3.40 -6.54
N CYS A 67 -16.95 -3.59 -7.79
CA CYS A 67 -15.68 -3.05 -8.24
C CYS A 67 -15.80 -1.58 -8.66
N PHE A 68 -16.81 -1.20 -9.45
CA PHE A 68 -16.88 0.17 -9.96
C PHE A 68 -17.52 1.17 -9.01
N VAL A 69 -18.42 0.75 -8.11
CA VAL A 69 -18.93 1.67 -7.08
C VAL A 69 -17.97 1.67 -5.90
N THR A 70 -17.76 0.52 -5.25
CA THR A 70 -16.94 0.46 -4.03
C THR A 70 -15.44 0.61 -4.31
N GLY A 71 -14.92 0.03 -5.40
CA GLY A 71 -13.52 0.18 -5.79
C GLY A 71 -13.17 1.63 -6.17
N SER A 72 -14.00 2.33 -6.94
CA SER A 72 -13.74 3.73 -7.30
C SER A 72 -13.70 4.65 -6.06
N LEU A 73 -14.65 4.48 -5.12
CA LEU A 73 -14.67 5.25 -3.87
C LEU A 73 -13.40 5.05 -3.05
N THR A 74 -12.94 3.80 -2.96
CA THR A 74 -11.72 3.48 -2.19
C THR A 74 -10.45 3.91 -2.90
N GLY A 75 -10.42 3.91 -4.23
CA GLY A 75 -9.32 4.47 -5.01
C GLY A 75 -9.16 5.98 -4.79
N VAL A 76 -10.28 6.73 -4.82
CA VAL A 76 -10.28 8.16 -4.43
C VAL A 76 -9.87 8.33 -2.97
N GLY A 77 -10.29 7.42 -2.08
CA GLY A 77 -9.87 7.39 -0.69
C GLY A 77 -8.36 7.24 -0.50
N ILE A 78 -7.67 6.44 -1.33
CA ILE A 78 -6.21 6.33 -1.31
C ILE A 78 -5.59 7.68 -1.69
N TRP A 79 -6.03 8.29 -2.78
CA TRP A 79 -5.51 9.60 -3.22
C TRP A 79 -5.65 10.66 -2.14
N TYR A 80 -6.82 10.74 -1.52
CA TYR A 80 -7.08 11.70 -0.44
C TYR A 80 -6.18 11.42 0.78
N SER A 81 -6.20 10.19 1.29
CA SER A 81 -5.45 9.82 2.50
C SER A 81 -3.94 9.90 2.31
N ALA A 82 -3.40 9.41 1.19
CA ALA A 82 -1.97 9.49 0.92
C ALA A 82 -1.49 10.94 0.71
N THR A 83 -2.31 11.80 0.11
CA THR A 83 -1.98 13.23 -0.04
C THR A 83 -2.01 13.94 1.31
N ALA A 84 -2.94 13.62 2.20
CA ALA A 84 -3.01 14.22 3.53
C ALA A 84 -1.84 13.77 4.43
N ILE A 85 -1.50 12.48 4.42
CA ILE A 85 -0.51 11.89 5.33
C ILE A 85 0.93 12.03 4.80
N SER A 86 1.14 11.97 3.48
CA SER A 86 2.48 12.03 2.88
C SER A 86 2.54 12.98 1.67
N PRO A 87 2.14 14.26 1.83
CA PRO A 87 2.03 15.22 0.73
C PRO A 87 3.35 15.45 -0.03
N ARG A 88 4.51 15.45 0.64
CA ARG A 88 5.80 15.63 -0.05
C ARG A 88 6.15 14.42 -0.91
N ALA A 89 5.86 13.20 -0.43
CA ALA A 89 6.09 12.00 -1.20
C ALA A 89 5.16 11.93 -2.42
N ILE A 90 3.86 12.25 -2.25
CA ILE A 90 2.91 12.34 -3.37
C ILE A 90 3.34 13.42 -4.36
N SER A 91 3.74 14.60 -3.89
CA SER A 91 4.28 15.65 -4.74
C SER A 91 5.50 15.16 -5.52
N GLY A 92 6.43 14.46 -4.86
CA GLY A 92 7.59 13.83 -5.50
C GLY A 92 7.16 12.86 -6.60
N LEU A 93 6.19 11.98 -6.35
CA LEU A 93 5.67 11.06 -7.36
C LEU A 93 5.01 11.80 -8.54
N ILE A 94 4.26 12.89 -8.30
CA ILE A 94 3.61 13.67 -9.37
C ILE A 94 4.65 14.26 -10.31
N HIS A 95 5.70 14.90 -9.77
CA HIS A 95 6.77 15.50 -10.58
C HIS A 95 7.54 14.47 -11.42
N ASN A 96 7.47 13.19 -11.07
CA ASN A 96 8.10 12.11 -11.83
C ASN A 96 7.14 11.41 -12.79
N TYR A 97 5.90 11.17 -12.37
CA TYR A 97 5.01 10.20 -13.00
C TYR A 97 3.63 10.74 -13.33
N VAL A 98 3.42 12.07 -13.36
CA VAL A 98 2.13 12.67 -13.76
C VAL A 98 1.59 12.10 -15.07
N TRP A 99 2.45 11.87 -16.07
CA TRP A 99 2.06 11.28 -17.35
C TRP A 99 1.75 9.77 -17.26
N GLY A 100 2.41 9.06 -16.35
CA GLY A 100 2.05 7.68 -16.01
C GLY A 100 0.64 7.64 -15.45
N TRP A 101 0.36 8.41 -14.40
CA TRP A 101 -0.98 8.50 -13.83
C TRP A 101 -2.02 8.96 -14.85
N ALA A 102 -1.77 10.02 -15.62
CA ALA A 102 -2.69 10.46 -16.67
C ALA A 102 -3.04 9.33 -17.65
N THR A 103 -2.05 8.49 -18.00
CA THR A 103 -2.27 7.32 -18.85
C THR A 103 -3.14 6.27 -18.15
N GLU A 104 -2.87 5.97 -16.88
CA GLU A 104 -3.70 5.07 -16.06
C GLU A 104 -5.16 5.55 -16.03
N TRP A 105 -5.41 6.85 -15.80
CA TRP A 105 -6.76 7.44 -15.79
C TRP A 105 -7.49 7.27 -17.12
N VAL A 106 -6.79 7.36 -18.26
CA VAL A 106 -7.39 7.10 -19.58
C VAL A 106 -7.82 5.63 -19.68
N PHE A 107 -6.98 4.68 -19.26
CA PHE A 107 -7.35 3.26 -19.26
C PHE A 107 -8.49 2.96 -18.28
N PHE A 108 -8.50 3.60 -17.11
CA PHE A 108 -9.60 3.50 -16.16
C PHE A 108 -10.94 4.01 -16.73
N ILE A 109 -10.93 5.09 -17.51
CA ILE A 109 -12.14 5.54 -18.23
C ILE A 109 -12.58 4.50 -19.26
N ILE A 110 -11.64 3.89 -19.99
CA ILE A 110 -11.95 2.79 -20.93
C ILE A 110 -12.57 1.62 -20.18
N GLU A 111 -12.05 1.24 -19.01
CA GLU A 111 -12.62 0.19 -18.16
C GLU A 111 -14.07 0.50 -17.79
N ILE A 112 -14.35 1.72 -17.27
CA ILE A 112 -15.71 2.16 -16.93
C ILE A 112 -16.61 2.05 -18.16
N VAL A 113 -16.25 2.67 -19.28
CA VAL A 113 -17.12 2.65 -20.47
C VAL A 113 -17.36 1.22 -20.94
N THR A 114 -16.33 0.38 -20.98
CA THR A 114 -16.45 -1.00 -21.47
C THR A 114 -17.23 -1.92 -20.55
N ILE A 115 -17.18 -1.78 -19.21
CA ILE A 115 -18.05 -2.59 -18.32
C ILE A 115 -19.53 -2.27 -18.55
N TYR A 116 -19.87 -0.99 -18.67
CA TYR A 116 -21.25 -0.56 -18.90
C TYR A 116 -21.73 -1.06 -20.26
N VAL A 117 -20.93 -0.86 -21.31
CA VAL A 117 -21.27 -1.35 -22.66
C VAL A 117 -21.41 -2.87 -22.65
N TYR A 118 -20.47 -3.61 -22.06
CA TYR A 118 -20.53 -5.07 -21.97
C TYR A 118 -21.81 -5.53 -21.26
N PHE A 119 -22.10 -5.00 -20.06
CA PHE A 119 -23.30 -5.37 -19.31
C PHE A 119 -24.61 -5.06 -20.04
N TYR A 120 -24.73 -3.88 -20.66
CA TYR A 120 -25.99 -3.45 -21.28
C TYR A 120 -26.19 -3.99 -22.70
N THR A 121 -25.17 -4.57 -23.33
CA THR A 121 -25.24 -5.12 -24.69
C THR A 121 -25.38 -6.64 -24.76
N PHE A 122 -25.48 -7.34 -23.62
CA PHE A 122 -25.80 -8.77 -23.58
C PHE A 122 -27.04 -9.08 -24.46
N GLY A 123 -26.84 -9.92 -25.48
CA GLY A 123 -27.90 -10.34 -26.42
C GLY A 123 -28.41 -9.26 -27.37
N LYS A 124 -27.77 -8.07 -27.41
CA LYS A 124 -28.14 -6.96 -28.31
C LYS A 124 -27.14 -6.73 -29.45
N VAL A 125 -25.93 -7.28 -29.33
CA VAL A 125 -24.86 -7.19 -30.34
C VAL A 125 -24.39 -8.59 -30.70
N SER A 126 -23.65 -8.72 -31.81
CA SER A 126 -23.07 -10.01 -32.20
C SER A 126 -22.08 -10.52 -31.14
N ASP A 127 -22.02 -11.85 -30.97
CA ASP A 127 -21.08 -12.53 -30.07
C ASP A 127 -19.63 -12.06 -30.26
N LYS A 128 -19.20 -11.86 -31.51
CA LYS A 128 -17.86 -11.37 -31.84
C LYS A 128 -17.61 -9.95 -31.31
N THR A 129 -18.63 -9.10 -31.36
CA THR A 129 -18.55 -7.74 -30.81
C THR A 129 -18.51 -7.77 -29.30
N HIS A 130 -19.38 -8.57 -28.67
CA HIS A 130 -19.46 -8.69 -27.20
C HIS A 130 -18.13 -9.20 -26.60
N LEU A 131 -17.56 -10.25 -27.19
CA LEU A 131 -16.23 -10.76 -26.82
C LEU A 131 -15.11 -9.70 -26.97
N ARG A 132 -15.16 -8.88 -28.02
CA ARG A 132 -14.16 -7.80 -28.21
C ARG A 132 -14.28 -6.73 -27.13
N ILE A 133 -15.50 -6.39 -26.72
CA ILE A 133 -15.72 -5.43 -25.63
C ILE A 133 -15.15 -6.00 -24.32
N GLY A 134 -15.43 -7.28 -24.01
CA GLY A 134 -14.88 -7.95 -22.84
C GLY A 134 -13.33 -8.01 -22.85
N LEU A 135 -12.73 -8.28 -24.01
CA LEU A 135 -11.27 -8.27 -24.16
C LEU A 135 -10.68 -6.86 -24.02
N LEU A 136 -11.34 -5.84 -24.58
CA LEU A 136 -10.90 -4.45 -24.45
C LEU A 136 -10.87 -4.01 -22.99
N TYR A 137 -11.91 -4.36 -22.23
CA TYR A 137 -11.91 -4.16 -20.79
C TYR A 137 -10.71 -4.87 -20.14
N ALA A 138 -10.53 -6.18 -20.41
CA ALA A 138 -9.52 -6.99 -19.74
C ALA A 138 -8.10 -6.43 -19.96
N LEU A 139 -7.84 -5.95 -21.18
CA LEU A 139 -6.60 -5.29 -21.53
C LEU A 139 -6.46 -3.92 -20.85
N ALA A 140 -7.51 -3.10 -20.85
CA ALA A 140 -7.47 -1.78 -20.22
C ALA A 140 -7.17 -1.89 -18.72
N ALA A 141 -7.88 -2.76 -18.01
CA ALA A 141 -7.67 -3.00 -16.58
C ALA A 141 -6.27 -3.53 -16.27
N TRP A 142 -5.74 -4.39 -17.13
CA TRP A 142 -4.38 -4.90 -16.96
C TRP A 142 -3.34 -3.81 -17.23
N ILE A 143 -3.55 -2.94 -18.22
CA ILE A 143 -2.65 -1.81 -18.51
C ILE A 143 -2.66 -0.78 -17.36
N SER A 144 -3.80 -0.49 -16.76
CA SER A 144 -3.86 0.34 -15.53
C SER A 144 -2.96 -0.25 -14.44
N MET A 145 -3.03 -1.57 -14.20
CA MET A 145 -2.15 -2.26 -13.26
C MET A 145 -0.66 -2.21 -13.65
N VAL A 146 -0.34 -2.35 -14.94
CA VAL A 146 1.03 -2.22 -15.48
C VAL A 146 1.63 -0.86 -15.13
N ILE A 147 0.82 0.19 -15.18
CA ILE A 147 1.24 1.57 -14.89
C ILE A 147 1.44 1.82 -13.40
N ILE A 148 0.42 1.56 -12.57
CA ILE A 148 0.51 1.83 -11.13
C ILE A 148 1.59 0.98 -10.46
N THR A 149 1.84 -0.24 -10.96
CA THR A 149 2.93 -1.08 -10.44
C THR A 149 4.30 -0.43 -10.65
N GLY A 150 4.52 0.29 -11.75
CA GLY A 150 5.78 1.04 -11.97
C GLY A 150 6.00 2.13 -10.92
N ILE A 151 4.94 2.89 -10.64
CA ILE A 151 4.96 3.97 -9.65
C ILE A 151 5.16 3.42 -8.23
N LEU A 152 4.51 2.31 -7.88
CA LEU A 152 4.68 1.67 -6.57
C LEU A 152 6.04 0.97 -6.43
N GLY A 153 6.54 0.34 -7.50
CA GLY A 153 7.87 -0.27 -7.53
C GLY A 153 8.98 0.76 -7.30
N PHE A 154 8.82 1.96 -7.86
CA PHE A 154 9.73 3.08 -7.63
C PHE A 154 9.87 3.45 -6.14
N MET A 155 8.79 3.34 -5.36
CA MET A 155 8.81 3.60 -3.91
C MET A 155 9.53 2.50 -3.10
N MET A 156 9.84 1.35 -3.71
CA MET A 156 10.60 0.26 -3.10
C MET A 156 12.05 0.24 -3.59
N THR A 157 12.26 0.42 -4.89
CA THR A 157 13.57 0.46 -5.52
C THR A 157 13.55 1.53 -6.60
N PRO A 158 14.02 2.76 -6.32
CA PRO A 158 14.08 3.81 -7.34
C PRO A 158 15.19 3.56 -8.38
N GLY A 159 16.12 2.65 -8.10
CA GLY A 159 17.12 2.19 -9.06
C GLY A 159 17.97 3.33 -9.63
N LYS A 160 18.16 3.31 -10.95
CA LYS A 160 18.97 4.32 -11.67
C LYS A 160 18.38 5.73 -11.65
N TRP A 161 17.13 5.90 -11.22
CA TRP A 161 16.55 7.23 -11.10
C TRP A 161 17.33 8.14 -10.15
N LEU A 162 17.95 7.59 -9.11
CA LEU A 162 18.75 8.36 -8.15
C LEU A 162 19.91 9.12 -8.83
N SER A 163 20.47 8.58 -9.92
CA SER A 163 21.56 9.21 -10.66
C SER A 163 21.13 9.94 -11.94
N THR A 164 19.98 9.59 -12.51
CA THR A 164 19.54 10.09 -13.82
C THR A 164 18.36 11.05 -13.76
N GLY A 165 17.52 10.93 -12.73
CA GLY A 165 16.22 11.58 -12.66
C GLY A 165 15.21 11.16 -13.75
N GLY A 166 15.53 10.15 -14.55
CA GLY A 166 14.79 9.75 -15.74
C GLY A 166 13.51 8.96 -15.42
N PHE A 167 12.42 9.24 -16.15
CA PHE A 167 11.13 8.56 -15.95
C PHE A 167 11.25 7.04 -15.99
N PHE A 168 11.84 6.49 -17.05
CA PHE A 168 11.90 5.03 -17.25
C PHE A 168 12.92 4.34 -16.35
N ASP A 169 13.97 5.06 -15.91
CA ASP A 169 14.98 4.54 -15.01
C ASP A 169 14.42 4.25 -13.61
N GLY A 170 13.43 5.04 -13.17
CA GLY A 170 12.72 4.79 -11.92
C GLY A 170 11.51 3.86 -12.09
N PHE A 171 10.84 3.94 -13.25
CA PHE A 171 9.65 3.14 -13.54
C PHE A 171 9.98 1.65 -13.75
N PHE A 172 10.97 1.34 -14.58
CA PHE A 172 11.41 -0.04 -14.87
C PHE A 172 12.59 -0.46 -13.99
N ASN A 173 12.41 -0.30 -12.68
CA ASN A 173 13.40 -0.65 -11.67
C ASN A 173 13.52 -2.18 -11.42
N GLU A 174 14.41 -2.56 -10.51
CA GLU A 174 14.78 -3.94 -10.22
C GLU A 174 13.60 -4.79 -9.72
N THR A 175 12.64 -4.19 -9.01
CA THR A 175 11.50 -4.90 -8.45
C THR A 175 10.24 -4.82 -9.32
N TYR A 176 10.22 -4.01 -10.38
CA TYR A 176 9.06 -3.79 -11.25
C TYR A 176 8.48 -5.08 -11.82
N TRP A 177 9.28 -5.83 -12.59
CA TRP A 177 8.82 -7.05 -13.26
C TRP A 177 8.33 -8.12 -12.29
N PRO A 178 9.09 -8.51 -11.25
CA PRO A 178 8.58 -9.48 -10.30
C PRO A 178 7.32 -8.98 -9.57
N GLN A 179 7.21 -7.69 -9.26
CA GLN A 179 6.00 -7.13 -8.65
C GLN A 179 4.79 -7.21 -9.59
N LEU A 180 4.95 -6.83 -10.87
CA LEU A 180 3.89 -6.89 -11.87
C LEU A 180 3.38 -8.30 -12.06
N PHE A 181 4.28 -9.28 -12.16
CA PHE A 181 3.86 -10.67 -12.35
C PHE A 181 3.25 -11.28 -11.07
N THR A 182 3.70 -10.88 -9.89
CA THR A 182 3.04 -11.23 -8.63
C THR A 182 1.62 -10.68 -8.58
N ARG A 183 1.41 -9.40 -8.87
CA ARG A 183 0.07 -8.77 -8.91
C ARG A 183 -0.84 -9.38 -9.98
N THR A 184 -0.28 -9.63 -11.17
CA THR A 184 -1.00 -10.32 -12.27
C THR A 184 -1.40 -11.74 -11.88
N SER A 185 -0.56 -12.47 -11.14
CA SER A 185 -0.91 -13.82 -10.69
C SER A 185 -1.98 -13.79 -9.60
N MET A 186 -1.87 -12.83 -8.68
CA MET A 186 -2.81 -12.61 -7.59
C MET A 186 -4.20 -12.20 -8.08
N MET A 187 -4.31 -11.44 -9.17
CA MET A 187 -5.62 -11.10 -9.75
C MET A 187 -6.42 -12.34 -10.16
N PHE A 188 -5.76 -13.41 -10.64
CA PHE A 188 -6.44 -14.65 -11.00
C PHE A 188 -6.88 -15.45 -9.78
N ALA A 189 -6.11 -15.44 -8.69
CA ALA A 189 -6.54 -15.99 -7.41
C ALA A 189 -7.77 -15.26 -6.87
N ILE A 190 -7.73 -13.92 -6.83
CA ILE A 190 -8.82 -13.09 -6.32
C ILE A 190 -10.08 -13.24 -7.19
N ALA A 191 -9.94 -13.15 -8.52
CA ALA A 191 -11.06 -13.34 -9.44
C ALA A 191 -11.63 -14.76 -9.37
N GLY A 192 -10.79 -15.78 -9.24
CA GLY A 192 -11.21 -17.17 -9.05
C GLY A 192 -12.06 -17.35 -7.78
N SER A 193 -11.60 -16.81 -6.65
CA SER A 193 -12.39 -16.80 -5.40
C SER A 193 -13.74 -16.11 -5.59
N TYR A 194 -13.75 -14.95 -6.26
CA TYR A 194 -14.98 -14.19 -6.49
C TYR A 194 -15.95 -14.92 -7.42
N ALA A 195 -15.46 -15.56 -8.48
CA ALA A 195 -16.30 -16.42 -9.34
C ALA A 195 -16.87 -17.61 -8.58
N ALA A 196 -16.15 -18.20 -7.63
CA ALA A 196 -16.68 -19.29 -6.81
C ALA A 196 -17.87 -18.83 -5.94
N ILE A 197 -17.84 -17.59 -5.41
CA ILE A 197 -18.97 -16.98 -4.70
C ILE A 197 -20.18 -16.88 -5.62
N VAL A 198 -20.01 -16.26 -6.79
CA VAL A 198 -21.11 -16.05 -7.74
C VAL A 198 -21.65 -17.38 -8.28
N ALA A 199 -20.78 -18.34 -8.57
CA ALA A 199 -21.16 -19.69 -8.99
C ALA A 199 -22.01 -20.41 -7.94
N GLY A 200 -21.78 -20.14 -6.65
CA GLY A 200 -22.57 -20.70 -5.56
C GLY A 200 -24.03 -20.22 -5.53
N THR A 201 -24.35 -19.14 -6.23
CA THR A 201 -25.71 -18.59 -6.34
C THR A 201 -26.51 -19.18 -7.52
N LEU A 202 -25.86 -19.95 -8.39
CA LEU A 202 -26.50 -20.57 -9.55
C LEU A 202 -27.36 -21.75 -9.09
N LYS A 203 -28.59 -21.81 -9.62
CA LYS A 203 -29.55 -22.88 -9.30
C LYS A 203 -29.31 -24.13 -10.15
N ASP A 204 -29.19 -23.98 -11.49
CA ASP A 204 -28.96 -25.10 -12.40
C ASP A 204 -28.04 -24.70 -13.58
N GLY A 205 -27.23 -25.65 -14.05
CA GLY A 205 -26.32 -25.48 -15.20
C GLY A 205 -25.07 -24.64 -14.92
N GLY A 206 -23.92 -25.03 -15.46
CA GLY A 206 -22.71 -24.21 -15.48
C GLY A 206 -21.93 -24.09 -14.16
N ARG A 207 -22.57 -24.26 -12.98
CA ARG A 207 -21.92 -24.17 -11.67
C ARG A 207 -20.65 -25.01 -11.55
N ASP A 208 -20.71 -26.28 -11.98
CA ASP A 208 -19.54 -27.17 -11.95
C ASP A 208 -18.43 -26.75 -12.92
N THR A 209 -18.80 -26.22 -14.09
CA THR A 209 -17.86 -25.69 -15.08
C THR A 209 -17.14 -24.46 -14.53
N ILE A 210 -17.88 -23.49 -13.98
CA ILE A 210 -17.31 -22.28 -13.40
C ILE A 210 -16.45 -22.61 -12.19
N ARG A 211 -16.90 -23.52 -11.31
CA ARG A 211 -16.12 -24.03 -10.19
C ARG A 211 -14.72 -24.52 -10.63
N LYS A 212 -14.68 -25.36 -11.66
CA LYS A 212 -13.41 -25.91 -12.19
C LYS A 212 -12.53 -24.82 -12.80
N ILE A 213 -13.12 -23.85 -13.49
CA ILE A 213 -12.39 -22.70 -14.06
C ILE A 213 -11.78 -21.86 -12.93
N ALA A 214 -12.60 -21.45 -11.96
CA ALA A 214 -12.18 -20.70 -10.76
C ALA A 214 -11.07 -21.43 -10.00
N GLY A 215 -11.20 -22.74 -9.77
CA GLY A 215 -10.17 -23.55 -9.13
C GLY A 215 -8.86 -23.60 -9.92
N ARG A 216 -8.91 -23.82 -11.24
CA ARG A 216 -7.69 -23.91 -12.06
C ARG A 216 -6.98 -22.55 -12.19
N TRP A 217 -7.73 -21.49 -12.43
CA TRP A 217 -7.20 -20.14 -12.56
C TRP A 217 -6.66 -19.64 -11.22
N GLY A 218 -7.38 -19.88 -10.13
CA GLY A 218 -6.93 -19.49 -8.80
C GLY A 218 -5.70 -20.27 -8.35
N LEU A 219 -5.65 -21.59 -8.56
CA LEU A 219 -4.48 -22.40 -8.25
C LEU A 219 -3.26 -21.99 -9.10
N GLY A 220 -3.46 -21.77 -10.40
CA GLY A 220 -2.41 -21.25 -11.29
C GLY A 220 -1.89 -19.89 -10.82
N GLY A 221 -2.80 -19.00 -10.39
CA GLY A 221 -2.46 -17.70 -9.80
C GLY A 221 -1.66 -17.80 -8.51
N ILE A 222 -1.99 -18.72 -7.60
CA ILE A 222 -1.22 -18.91 -6.36
C ILE A 222 0.18 -19.48 -6.66
N ILE A 223 0.28 -20.49 -7.52
CA ILE A 223 1.57 -21.11 -7.88
C ILE A 223 2.48 -20.09 -8.58
N ALA A 224 1.96 -19.41 -9.60
CA ALA A 224 2.70 -18.37 -10.30
C ALA A 224 3.06 -17.21 -9.36
N GLY A 225 2.13 -16.78 -8.51
CA GLY A 225 2.35 -15.74 -7.51
C GLY A 225 3.47 -16.09 -6.54
N ALA A 226 3.55 -17.35 -6.07
CA ALA A 226 4.64 -17.80 -5.22
C ALA A 226 6.01 -17.73 -5.93
N LEU A 227 6.08 -18.17 -7.19
CA LEU A 227 7.31 -18.11 -7.99
C LEU A 227 7.78 -16.67 -8.23
N PHE A 228 6.86 -15.76 -8.58
CA PHE A 228 7.19 -14.35 -8.82
C PHE A 228 7.46 -13.59 -7.52
N THR A 229 6.85 -13.98 -6.40
CA THR A 229 7.19 -13.44 -5.07
C THR A 229 8.59 -13.87 -4.65
N LEU A 230 9.00 -15.10 -4.96
CA LEU A 230 10.37 -15.54 -4.73
C LEU A 230 11.35 -14.72 -5.58
N TRP A 231 11.04 -14.46 -6.85
CA TRP A 231 11.84 -13.56 -7.68
C TRP A 231 11.89 -12.14 -7.10
N TYR A 232 10.76 -11.60 -6.64
CA TYR A 232 10.70 -10.30 -5.96
C TYR A 232 11.63 -10.25 -4.75
N TYR A 233 11.61 -11.29 -3.91
CA TYR A 233 12.46 -11.40 -2.72
C TYR A 233 13.95 -11.30 -3.07
N THR A 234 14.40 -11.90 -4.19
CA THR A 234 15.81 -11.81 -4.63
C THR A 234 16.23 -10.42 -5.13
N LYS A 235 15.27 -9.52 -5.34
CA LYS A 235 15.51 -8.14 -5.84
C LYS A 235 15.32 -7.08 -4.75
N LEU A 236 14.94 -7.47 -3.55
CA LEU A 236 14.80 -6.55 -2.43
C LEU A 236 16.18 -6.03 -1.98
N PRO A 237 16.28 -4.75 -1.62
CA PRO A 237 17.50 -4.19 -1.03
C PRO A 237 17.77 -4.80 0.35
N ALA A 238 19.03 -4.76 0.79
CA ALA A 238 19.46 -5.37 2.04
C ALA A 238 18.68 -4.86 3.26
N SER A 239 18.45 -3.55 3.37
CA SER A 239 17.64 -2.95 4.43
C SER A 239 16.21 -3.48 4.48
N ALA A 240 15.62 -3.79 3.33
CA ALA A 240 14.29 -4.36 3.26
C ALA A 240 14.24 -5.81 3.74
N LEU A 241 15.28 -6.59 3.42
CA LEU A 241 15.43 -7.96 3.93
C LEU A 241 15.64 -7.96 5.45
N GLU A 242 16.45 -7.04 5.95
CA GLU A 242 16.66 -6.82 7.39
C GLU A 242 15.35 -6.49 8.10
N ASN A 243 14.57 -5.53 7.59
CA ASN A 243 13.26 -5.18 8.14
C ASN A 243 12.27 -6.35 8.16
N ILE A 244 12.30 -7.20 7.15
CA ILE A 244 11.46 -8.40 7.12
C ILE A 244 11.86 -9.38 8.23
N GLN A 245 13.16 -9.53 8.49
CA GLN A 245 13.71 -10.50 9.44
C GLN A 245 13.65 -10.03 10.89
N GLN A 246 13.98 -8.75 11.15
CA GLN A 246 14.16 -8.23 12.51
C GLN A 246 12.87 -7.69 13.12
N ILE A 247 11.92 -7.22 12.30
CA ILE A 247 10.66 -6.67 12.81
C ILE A 247 9.65 -7.82 12.98
N ALA A 248 9.35 -8.13 14.24
CA ALA A 248 8.46 -9.24 14.62
C ALA A 248 7.10 -9.19 13.93
N TYR A 249 6.49 -8.00 13.83
CA TYR A 249 5.22 -7.80 13.13
C TYR A 249 5.31 -8.12 11.63
N THR A 250 6.37 -7.69 10.96
CA THR A 250 6.59 -7.98 9.52
C THR A 250 6.77 -9.47 9.28
N SER A 251 7.60 -10.12 10.11
CA SER A 251 7.77 -11.57 10.08
C SER A 251 6.47 -12.34 10.34
N MET A 252 5.63 -11.87 11.27
CA MET A 252 4.30 -12.43 11.51
C MET A 252 3.41 -12.27 10.28
N MET A 253 3.31 -11.07 9.70
CA MET A 253 2.48 -10.78 8.54
C MET A 253 2.90 -11.58 7.30
N LEU A 254 4.21 -11.78 7.11
CA LEU A 254 4.73 -12.67 6.06
C LEU A 254 4.24 -14.11 6.27
N LYS A 255 4.33 -14.64 7.50
CA LYS A 255 3.81 -15.98 7.83
C LYS A 255 2.31 -16.09 7.58
N VAL A 256 1.53 -15.06 7.93
CA VAL A 256 0.08 -14.99 7.65
C VAL A 256 -0.16 -15.09 6.14
N SER A 257 0.53 -14.30 5.32
CA SER A 257 0.38 -14.36 3.85
C SER A 257 0.77 -15.72 3.26
N LEU A 258 1.83 -16.36 3.78
CA LEU A 258 2.24 -17.70 3.34
C LEU A 258 1.21 -18.76 3.70
N VAL A 259 0.71 -18.76 4.95
CA VAL A 259 -0.33 -19.69 5.41
C VAL A 259 -1.61 -19.51 4.60
N VAL A 260 -2.05 -18.26 4.40
CA VAL A 260 -3.20 -17.95 3.54
C VAL A 260 -2.96 -18.46 2.12
N GLY A 261 -1.77 -18.27 1.55
CA GLY A 261 -1.41 -18.80 0.24
C GLY A 261 -1.60 -20.32 0.14
N VAL A 262 -1.13 -21.08 1.14
CA VAL A 262 -1.30 -22.54 1.21
C VAL A 262 -2.78 -22.92 1.35
N VAL A 263 -3.51 -22.28 2.26
CA VAL A 263 -4.94 -22.52 2.47
C VAL A 263 -5.75 -22.24 1.21
N MET A 264 -5.45 -21.14 0.50
CA MET A 264 -6.08 -20.80 -0.76
C MET A 264 -5.71 -21.78 -1.88
N ALA A 265 -4.45 -22.24 -1.95
CA ALA A 265 -4.04 -23.27 -2.92
C ALA A 265 -4.85 -24.57 -2.72
N LEU A 266 -5.00 -25.01 -1.47
CA LEU A 266 -5.82 -26.19 -1.14
C LEU A 266 -7.29 -25.98 -1.52
N TYR A 267 -7.85 -24.82 -1.20
CA TYR A 267 -9.22 -24.49 -1.59
C TYR A 267 -9.40 -24.52 -3.12
N PHE A 268 -8.50 -23.90 -3.88
CA PHE A 268 -8.56 -23.90 -5.34
C PHE A 268 -8.35 -25.29 -5.93
N LEU A 269 -7.49 -26.13 -5.34
CA LEU A 269 -7.33 -27.53 -5.72
C LEU A 269 -8.64 -28.31 -5.52
N LEU A 270 -9.33 -28.09 -4.39
CA LEU A 270 -10.64 -28.69 -4.11
C LEU A 270 -11.73 -28.18 -5.08
N LEU A 271 -11.69 -26.92 -5.49
CA LEU A 271 -12.56 -26.42 -6.55
C LEU A 271 -12.24 -27.08 -7.90
N ALA A 272 -10.97 -27.20 -8.25
CA ALA A 272 -10.53 -27.75 -9.54
C ALA A 272 -10.82 -29.25 -9.68
N LEU A 273 -10.65 -30.03 -8.60
CA LEU A 273 -10.71 -31.50 -8.61
C LEU A 273 -11.88 -32.11 -7.83
N GLY A 274 -12.42 -31.40 -6.83
CA GLY A 274 -13.39 -31.95 -5.88
C GLY A 274 -14.81 -32.10 -6.44
N LYS A 275 -15.80 -32.15 -5.56
CA LYS A 275 -17.24 -32.16 -5.89
C LYS A 275 -17.90 -30.82 -5.55
N GLY A 276 -19.12 -30.57 -6.01
CA GLY A 276 -19.81 -29.26 -5.94
C GLY A 276 -20.07 -28.68 -4.53
N GLY A 277 -19.83 -29.43 -3.44
CA GLY A 277 -20.07 -28.99 -2.06
C GLY A 277 -19.23 -27.79 -1.60
N PHE A 278 -18.07 -27.54 -2.23
CA PHE A 278 -17.17 -26.42 -1.90
C PHE A 278 -17.55 -25.09 -2.58
N VAL A 279 -18.68 -25.05 -3.30
CA VAL A 279 -19.16 -23.88 -4.05
C VAL A 279 -20.46 -23.38 -3.43
N SER A 280 -20.51 -23.18 -2.13
CA SER A 280 -21.59 -22.41 -1.51
C SER A 280 -21.16 -20.95 -1.40
N PRO A 281 -22.10 -19.99 -1.48
CA PRO A 281 -21.77 -18.58 -1.26
C PRO A 281 -21.10 -18.35 0.10
N ALA A 282 -21.56 -19.05 1.14
CA ALA A 282 -20.98 -18.96 2.48
C ALA A 282 -19.50 -19.38 2.53
N VAL A 283 -19.15 -20.52 1.92
CA VAL A 283 -17.74 -20.97 1.83
C VAL A 283 -16.93 -19.99 0.98
N GLY A 284 -17.45 -19.54 -0.17
CA GLY A 284 -16.75 -18.57 -1.00
C GLY A 284 -16.47 -17.24 -0.28
N ILE A 285 -17.43 -16.72 0.49
CA ILE A 285 -17.27 -15.50 1.29
C ILE A 285 -16.23 -15.72 2.39
N LEU A 286 -16.30 -16.85 3.11
CA LEU A 286 -15.30 -17.19 4.12
C LEU A 286 -13.89 -17.24 3.51
N MET A 287 -13.73 -17.90 2.36
CA MET A 287 -12.44 -17.96 1.67
C MET A 287 -11.99 -16.59 1.16
N MET A 288 -12.91 -15.70 0.81
CA MET A 288 -12.56 -14.32 0.46
C MET A 288 -12.05 -13.54 1.68
N VAL A 289 -12.63 -13.74 2.86
CA VAL A 289 -12.13 -13.15 4.12
C VAL A 289 -10.75 -13.70 4.46
N VAL A 290 -10.52 -15.01 4.30
CA VAL A 290 -9.20 -15.62 4.48
C VAL A 290 -8.19 -15.03 3.51
N LEU A 291 -8.56 -14.91 2.22
CA LEU A 291 -7.72 -14.28 1.22
C LEU A 291 -7.41 -12.82 1.59
N PHE A 292 -8.39 -12.08 2.09
CA PHE A 292 -8.25 -10.69 2.52
C PHE A 292 -7.21 -10.52 3.63
N ALA A 293 -7.15 -11.44 4.59
CA ALA A 293 -6.09 -11.45 5.60
C ALA A 293 -4.69 -11.62 4.98
N GLY A 294 -4.57 -12.45 3.93
CA GLY A 294 -3.33 -12.61 3.16
C GLY A 294 -2.93 -11.34 2.40
N ILE A 295 -3.91 -10.61 1.84
CA ILE A 295 -3.70 -9.28 1.24
C ILE A 295 -3.12 -8.33 2.27
N GLY A 296 -3.76 -8.24 3.45
CA GLY A 296 -3.31 -7.36 4.54
C GLY A 296 -1.90 -7.69 5.01
N GLY A 297 -1.56 -8.99 5.12
CA GLY A 297 -0.20 -9.40 5.42
C GLY A 297 0.81 -8.97 4.36
N GLY A 298 0.46 -9.12 3.06
CA GLY A 298 1.34 -8.77 1.96
C GLY A 298 1.58 -7.26 1.84
N GLU A 299 0.52 -6.47 2.01
CA GLU A 299 0.61 -5.01 2.00
C GLU A 299 1.40 -4.49 3.21
N SER A 300 1.22 -5.10 4.39
CA SER A 300 2.01 -4.78 5.59
C SER A 300 3.49 -5.05 5.37
N VAL A 301 3.84 -6.20 4.78
CA VAL A 301 5.24 -6.55 4.47
C VAL A 301 5.83 -5.57 3.45
N ARG A 302 5.09 -5.24 2.38
CA ARG A 302 5.53 -4.26 1.37
C ARG A 302 5.79 -2.89 2.01
N GLU A 303 4.89 -2.43 2.86
CA GLU A 303 4.96 -1.09 3.44
C GLU A 303 6.08 -0.95 4.49
N ILE A 304 6.27 -1.96 5.33
CA ILE A 304 7.27 -1.91 6.40
C ILE A 304 8.66 -2.20 5.86
N SER A 305 8.80 -3.10 4.88
CA SER A 305 10.12 -3.45 4.35
C SER A 305 10.85 -2.27 3.70
N ARG A 306 10.15 -1.30 3.11
CA ARG A 306 10.78 -0.11 2.51
C ARG A 306 11.19 0.98 3.49
N ARG A 307 10.81 0.88 4.77
CA ARG A 307 11.23 1.83 5.82
C ARG A 307 12.78 1.81 5.95
N PRO A 308 13.43 2.89 6.41
CA PRO A 308 12.87 4.15 6.93
C PRO A 308 12.41 5.12 5.83
N TYR A 309 12.32 4.70 4.58
CA TYR A 309 12.05 5.57 3.45
C TYR A 309 10.60 5.51 2.96
N LEU A 310 10.14 6.63 2.39
CA LEU A 310 9.02 6.64 1.44
C LEU A 310 9.54 6.41 0.01
N ILE A 311 10.74 6.92 -0.30
CA ILE A 311 11.47 6.70 -1.55
C ILE A 311 12.94 6.46 -1.17
N PRO A 312 13.43 5.21 -1.21
CA PRO A 312 14.79 4.86 -0.78
C PRO A 312 15.88 5.69 -1.45
N GLY A 313 16.82 6.21 -0.66
CA GLY A 313 17.90 7.07 -1.16
C GLY A 313 17.45 8.46 -1.62
N TYR A 314 16.24 8.90 -1.24
CA TYR A 314 15.75 10.26 -1.53
C TYR A 314 14.97 10.86 -0.36
N MET A 315 13.91 10.20 0.10
CA MET A 315 12.98 10.77 1.10
C MET A 315 12.65 9.78 2.21
N TYR A 316 12.86 10.22 3.45
CA TYR A 316 12.53 9.48 4.66
C TYR A 316 11.02 9.43 4.94
N SER A 317 10.63 8.61 5.92
CA SER A 317 9.25 8.41 6.36
C SER A 317 8.59 9.68 6.88
N ASN A 318 9.34 10.50 7.60
CA ASN A 318 8.95 11.85 8.06
C ASN A 318 8.96 12.90 6.93
N GLN A 319 9.19 12.47 5.68
CA GLN A 319 9.17 13.28 4.48
C GLN A 319 10.32 14.29 4.32
N ILE A 320 11.35 14.20 5.17
CA ILE A 320 12.62 14.93 5.00
C ILE A 320 13.38 14.34 3.81
N ILE A 321 13.94 15.21 2.98
CA ILE A 321 14.83 14.79 1.89
C ILE A 321 16.18 14.43 2.52
N GLY A 322 16.47 13.13 2.55
CA GLY A 322 17.63 12.58 3.26
C GLY A 322 18.93 12.55 2.46
N HIS A 323 18.83 12.71 1.15
CA HIS A 323 19.94 12.48 0.22
C HIS A 323 19.93 13.50 -0.92
N ASP A 324 21.12 13.90 -1.35
CA ASP A 324 21.28 14.72 -2.55
C ASP A 324 20.83 13.96 -3.79
N MET A 325 20.18 14.68 -4.70
CA MET A 325 19.93 14.22 -6.06
C MET A 325 20.33 15.30 -7.06
N SER A 326 21.62 15.28 -7.41
CA SER A 326 22.24 16.21 -8.35
C SER A 326 21.53 16.26 -9.70
N ALA A 327 21.03 15.12 -10.19
CA ALA A 327 20.32 15.01 -11.46
C ALA A 327 19.06 15.88 -11.56
N LYS A 328 18.46 16.25 -10.42
CA LYS A 328 17.31 17.18 -10.37
C LYS A 328 17.60 18.45 -9.57
N GLY A 329 18.86 18.70 -9.21
CA GLY A 329 19.24 19.86 -8.42
C GLY A 329 18.59 19.90 -7.04
N VAL A 330 18.35 18.73 -6.44
CA VAL A 330 17.77 18.61 -5.10
C VAL A 330 18.89 18.31 -4.11
N SER A 331 18.97 19.06 -3.02
CA SER A 331 19.92 18.83 -1.94
C SER A 331 19.24 18.15 -0.75
N SER A 332 20.01 17.37 0.00
CA SER A 332 19.62 16.86 1.31
C SER A 332 19.27 18.02 2.23
N GLU A 333 18.21 17.83 3.01
CA GLU A 333 17.77 18.79 4.02
C GLU A 333 18.40 18.52 5.38
N VAL A 334 19.03 17.36 5.56
CA VAL A 334 19.55 16.88 6.86
C VAL A 334 20.58 17.83 7.45
N ASP A 335 21.65 18.12 6.70
CA ASP A 335 22.74 18.98 7.20
C ASP A 335 22.24 20.39 7.52
N LYS A 336 21.40 20.94 6.64
CA LYS A 336 20.79 22.26 6.82
C LYS A 336 19.96 22.33 8.10
N PHE A 337 19.13 21.31 8.35
CA PHE A 337 18.26 21.28 9.52
C PHE A 337 19.04 21.00 10.81
N ASN A 338 20.10 20.19 10.75
CA ASN A 338 21.00 19.97 11.89
C ASN A 338 21.76 21.26 12.28
N GLU A 339 22.14 22.10 11.31
CA GLU A 339 22.84 23.36 11.56
C GLU A 339 21.89 24.49 11.99
N GLU A 340 20.82 24.72 11.24
CA GLU A 340 19.96 25.89 11.43
C GLU A 340 18.76 25.64 12.35
N GLY A 341 18.30 24.39 12.42
CA GLY A 341 17.10 23.92 13.10
C GLY A 341 15.92 23.64 12.18
N ILE A 342 15.16 22.59 12.48
CA ILE A 342 13.96 22.19 11.74
C ILE A 342 12.84 23.23 11.89
N LEU A 343 12.69 23.84 13.07
CA LEU A 343 11.63 24.80 13.36
C LEU A 343 11.78 26.09 12.54
N LYS A 344 13.01 26.55 12.31
CA LYS A 344 13.29 27.72 11.47
C LYS A 344 13.05 27.45 9.99
N ASN A 345 13.21 26.20 9.56
CA ASN A 345 13.14 25.82 8.16
C ASN A 345 11.75 25.37 7.71
N TYR A 346 10.85 24.99 8.63
CA TYR A 346 9.47 24.64 8.30
C TYR A 346 8.58 25.90 8.12
N PRO A 347 7.85 26.04 7.00
CA PRO A 347 7.02 27.22 6.73
C PRO A 347 5.78 27.35 7.63
N PHE A 348 5.28 26.24 8.18
CA PHE A 348 4.04 26.22 8.96
C PHE A 348 4.27 26.35 10.47
N ILE A 349 5.49 26.69 10.87
CA ILE A 349 5.83 26.91 12.28
C ILE A 349 5.48 28.35 12.67
N PRO A 350 4.71 28.54 13.76
CA PRO A 350 4.47 29.85 14.35
C PRO A 350 5.77 30.59 14.68
N GLU A 351 5.77 31.91 14.53
CA GLU A 351 6.99 32.72 14.70
C GLU A 351 7.58 32.61 16.11
N ASP A 352 6.72 32.51 17.12
CA ASP A 352 7.07 32.34 18.54
C ASP A 352 7.65 30.96 18.88
N LEU A 353 7.58 29.99 17.95
CA LEU A 353 8.17 28.65 18.10
C LEU A 353 9.41 28.46 17.22
N ARG A 354 9.84 29.44 16.41
CA ARG A 354 11.07 29.32 15.60
C ARG A 354 12.35 29.36 16.43
N VAL A 355 12.28 29.86 17.66
CA VAL A 355 13.39 29.93 18.61
C VAL A 355 12.93 29.33 19.92
N ILE A 356 13.67 28.35 20.42
CA ILE A 356 13.38 27.67 21.68
C ILE A 356 13.85 28.55 22.84
N THR A 357 12.97 28.77 23.80
CA THR A 357 13.18 29.53 25.03
C THR A 357 12.68 28.72 26.22
N ALA A 358 13.02 29.17 27.43
CA ALA A 358 12.55 28.53 28.66
C ALA A 358 11.01 28.52 28.81
N ASP A 359 10.32 29.47 28.15
CA ASP A 359 8.86 29.58 28.25
C ASP A 359 8.13 28.71 27.21
N ASN A 360 8.78 28.30 26.11
CA ASN A 360 8.11 27.64 24.98
C ASN A 360 8.63 26.24 24.65
N TYR A 361 9.65 25.74 25.36
CA TYR A 361 10.38 24.53 24.96
C TYR A 361 9.50 23.28 24.82
N LEU A 362 8.51 23.08 25.71
CA LEU A 362 7.57 21.95 25.59
C LEU A 362 6.69 22.05 24.36
N LYS A 363 6.26 23.28 24.01
CA LYS A 363 5.43 23.50 22.82
C LYS A 363 6.23 23.33 21.54
N ALA A 364 7.48 23.78 21.54
CA ALA A 364 8.42 23.52 20.46
C ALA A 364 8.71 22.01 20.34
N GLY A 365 8.92 21.32 21.46
CA GLY A 365 9.11 19.88 21.55
C GLY A 365 7.95 19.09 20.94
N GLU A 366 6.70 19.44 21.29
CA GLU A 366 5.51 18.83 20.69
C GLU A 366 5.54 18.92 19.16
N VAL A 367 5.89 20.09 18.63
CA VAL A 367 5.94 20.32 17.19
C VAL A 367 7.04 19.50 16.54
N ILE A 368 8.22 19.40 17.16
CA ILE A 368 9.35 18.59 16.64
C ILE A 368 8.97 17.11 16.64
N THR A 369 8.46 16.59 17.76
CA THR A 369 7.97 15.20 17.86
C THR A 369 6.90 14.93 16.80
N LYS A 370 6.01 15.89 16.53
CA LYS A 370 5.02 15.80 15.45
C LYS A 370 5.65 15.76 14.06
N LEU A 371 6.69 16.55 13.80
CA LEU A 371 7.36 16.56 12.49
C LEU A 371 8.12 15.28 12.21
N GLU A 372 8.76 14.72 13.23
CA GLU A 372 9.72 13.62 13.11
C GLU A 372 9.07 12.24 13.30
N CYS A 373 8.13 12.10 14.24
CA CYS A 373 7.73 10.79 14.74
C CYS A 373 6.34 10.33 14.27
N ILE A 374 5.37 11.23 14.01
CA ILE A 374 3.97 10.82 13.73
C ILE A 374 3.78 10.11 12.38
N ALA A 375 4.81 10.17 11.53
CA ALA A 375 4.85 9.39 10.31
C ALA A 375 4.87 7.86 10.56
N CYS A 376 5.22 7.44 11.79
CA CYS A 376 5.30 6.04 12.22
C CYS A 376 4.63 5.76 13.57
N HIS A 377 4.49 6.77 14.42
CA HIS A 377 3.98 6.64 15.78
C HIS A 377 2.68 7.42 16.02
N THR A 378 1.96 7.02 17.06
CA THR A 378 0.92 7.84 17.67
C THR A 378 1.46 8.49 18.94
N MET A 379 0.81 9.54 19.42
CA MET A 379 1.22 10.19 20.68
C MET A 379 0.32 9.81 21.86
N GLU A 380 -0.95 9.44 21.63
CA GLU A 380 -1.88 9.08 22.70
C GLU A 380 -1.53 7.72 23.31
N SER A 381 -1.52 7.61 24.65
CA SER A 381 -1.38 6.32 25.33
C SER A 381 -2.48 5.34 24.92
N GLY A 382 -2.12 4.07 24.73
CA GLY A 382 -2.98 3.03 24.16
C GLY A 382 -3.17 3.13 22.64
N GLY A 383 -2.59 4.15 22.00
CA GLY A 383 -2.54 4.31 20.55
C GLY A 383 -1.64 3.28 19.86
N ARG A 384 -1.80 3.14 18.54
CA ARG A 384 -0.97 2.21 17.77
C ARG A 384 0.48 2.69 17.71
N ASN A 385 1.40 1.88 18.25
CA ASN A 385 2.84 2.19 18.27
C ASN A 385 3.10 3.54 18.97
N SER A 386 2.44 3.73 20.11
CA SER A 386 2.41 5.01 20.82
C SER A 386 3.74 5.35 21.47
N LEU A 387 4.22 6.58 21.27
CA LEU A 387 5.40 7.09 21.97
C LEU A 387 5.18 7.09 23.49
N ALA A 388 4.00 7.53 23.95
CA ALA A 388 3.62 7.51 25.36
C ALA A 388 3.80 6.12 26.01
N ASP A 389 3.46 5.05 25.29
CA ASP A 389 3.58 3.69 25.83
C ASP A 389 5.01 3.12 25.67
N LEU A 390 5.71 3.48 24.59
CA LEU A 390 7.05 2.97 24.28
C LEU A 390 8.13 3.61 25.15
N GLU A 391 7.96 4.88 25.49
CA GLU A 391 8.94 5.69 26.23
C GLU A 391 8.57 5.83 27.72
N SER A 392 7.49 5.16 28.14
CA SER A 392 6.97 5.21 29.51
C SER A 392 8.07 4.93 30.55
N GLY A 393 8.31 5.90 31.43
CA GLY A 393 9.25 5.80 32.54
C GLY A 393 10.70 6.15 32.20
N LEU A 394 10.96 6.66 30.99
CA LEU A 394 12.25 7.23 30.60
C LEU A 394 12.33 8.72 30.95
N THR A 395 13.51 9.18 31.38
CA THR A 395 13.78 10.61 31.52
C THR A 395 14.08 11.26 30.16
N ALA A 396 14.08 12.59 30.09
CA ALA A 396 14.43 13.30 28.87
C ALA A 396 15.87 12.98 28.42
N GLU A 397 16.79 12.84 29.36
CA GLU A 397 18.17 12.43 29.13
C GLU A 397 18.26 11.00 28.57
N ASP A 398 17.49 10.05 29.13
CA ASP A 398 17.43 8.68 28.62
C ASP A 398 16.89 8.66 27.18
N ILE A 399 15.84 9.44 26.88
CA ILE A 399 15.29 9.54 25.52
C ILE A 399 16.33 10.11 24.54
N VAL A 400 17.13 11.09 24.94
CA VAL A 400 18.23 11.58 24.09
C VAL A 400 19.27 10.48 23.85
N ALA A 401 19.80 9.91 24.92
CA ALA A 401 20.95 9.02 24.86
C ALA A 401 20.64 7.64 24.26
N ASP A 402 19.49 7.05 24.61
CA ASP A 402 19.16 5.67 24.26
C ASP A 402 18.27 5.57 23.00
N ILE A 403 17.63 6.67 22.58
CA ILE A 403 16.67 6.68 21.46
C ILE A 403 17.08 7.65 20.36
N LEU A 404 17.17 8.96 20.65
CA LEU A 404 17.32 9.97 19.61
C LEU A 404 18.73 10.00 18.99
N ASP A 405 19.78 9.76 19.79
CA ASP A 405 21.16 9.71 19.30
C ASP A 405 21.43 8.49 18.40
N ASP A 406 20.76 7.37 18.66
CA ASP A 406 20.92 6.10 17.94
C ASP A 406 19.70 5.74 17.06
N LEU A 407 18.84 6.70 16.73
CA LEU A 407 17.57 6.47 16.02
C LEU A 407 17.76 5.86 14.61
N ALA A 408 18.89 6.18 13.98
CA ALA A 408 19.20 5.79 12.61
C ALA A 408 19.35 4.26 12.48
N SER A 409 18.38 3.63 11.82
CA SER A 409 18.38 2.17 11.63
C SER A 409 17.83 1.77 10.26
N SER A 410 17.73 0.46 10.00
CA SER A 410 17.05 -0.05 8.82
C SER A 410 15.55 0.27 8.80
N TYR A 411 14.95 0.67 9.93
CA TYR A 411 13.51 0.90 10.07
C TYR A 411 13.14 2.36 10.37
N MET A 412 13.97 3.08 11.13
CA MET A 412 13.73 4.48 11.54
C MET A 412 14.76 5.45 10.93
N PRO A 413 14.34 6.65 10.50
CA PRO A 413 15.27 7.67 10.02
C PRO A 413 16.10 8.23 11.19
N PRO A 414 17.26 8.89 10.92
CA PRO A 414 17.93 9.67 11.95
C PRO A 414 17.03 10.81 12.45
N PHE A 415 17.25 11.26 13.68
CA PHE A 415 16.73 12.54 14.15
C PHE A 415 17.38 13.69 13.36
N VAL A 416 16.61 14.71 12.99
CA VAL A 416 17.08 15.82 12.15
C VAL A 416 16.70 17.17 12.76
N GLY A 417 17.66 17.77 13.46
CA GLY A 417 17.49 19.05 14.13
C GLY A 417 18.70 19.39 15.00
N THR A 418 18.70 20.59 15.57
CA THR A 418 19.77 21.01 16.49
C THR A 418 19.70 20.25 17.83
N GLU A 419 20.78 20.25 18.61
CA GLU A 419 20.79 19.65 19.95
C GLU A 419 19.74 20.26 20.90
N VAL A 420 19.45 21.56 20.75
CA VAL A 420 18.39 22.23 21.54
C VAL A 420 17.00 21.70 21.13
N GLU A 421 16.77 21.49 19.84
CA GLU A 421 15.53 20.89 19.33
C GLU A 421 15.39 19.43 19.78
N LYS A 422 16.49 18.66 19.76
CA LYS A 422 16.53 17.28 20.26
C LYS A 422 16.12 17.20 21.73
N ARG A 423 16.74 18.02 22.59
CA ARG A 423 16.38 18.10 24.01
C ARG A 423 14.96 18.57 24.24
N ALA A 424 14.45 19.52 23.45
CA ALA A 424 13.07 19.97 23.55
C ALA A 424 12.07 18.86 23.20
N ALA A 425 12.35 18.09 22.15
CA ALA A 425 11.54 16.91 21.78
C ALA A 425 11.56 15.86 22.91
N ALA A 426 12.75 15.55 23.45
CA ALA A 426 12.89 14.63 24.57
C ALA A 426 12.16 15.09 25.84
N ALA A 427 12.26 16.37 26.18
CA ALA A 427 11.54 16.95 27.31
C ALA A 427 10.02 16.82 27.15
N TYR A 428 9.48 17.13 25.96
CA TYR A 428 8.06 16.95 25.67
C TYR A 428 7.63 15.47 25.79
N MET A 429 8.43 14.55 25.25
CA MET A 429 8.12 13.12 25.29
C MET A 429 8.13 12.59 26.74
N ALA A 430 9.15 12.91 27.54
CA ALA A 430 9.22 12.51 28.94
C ALA A 430 8.09 13.12 29.78
N GLU A 431 7.89 14.44 29.74
CA GLU A 431 6.94 15.12 30.61
C GLU A 431 5.49 14.89 30.19
N VAL A 432 5.17 15.14 28.91
CA VAL A 432 3.78 15.27 28.46
C VAL A 432 3.23 13.95 27.94
N LEU A 433 4.05 13.13 27.28
CA LEU A 433 3.57 11.85 26.76
C LEU A 433 3.57 10.75 27.82
N THR A 434 4.54 10.77 28.75
CA THR A 434 4.71 9.69 29.75
C THR A 434 4.30 10.06 31.17
N ASP A 435 3.77 11.26 31.39
CA ASP A 435 3.51 11.83 32.73
C ASP A 435 4.76 11.79 33.65
N GLY A 436 5.95 11.97 33.05
CA GLY A 436 7.24 11.92 33.71
C GLY A 436 7.64 13.24 34.40
N GLU A 437 8.83 13.27 34.99
CA GLU A 437 9.38 14.49 35.61
C GLU A 437 9.95 15.42 34.52
N ALA A 438 9.54 16.68 34.56
CA ALA A 438 10.01 17.71 33.63
C ALA A 438 11.49 18.01 33.85
N PRO A 439 12.34 18.01 32.80
CA PRO A 439 13.71 18.49 32.93
C PRO A 439 13.72 20.01 33.14
N ASP A 440 14.81 20.54 33.69
CA ASP A 440 14.99 21.99 33.80
C ASP A 440 14.98 22.63 32.40
N ALA A 441 14.28 23.75 32.25
CA ALA A 441 14.29 24.53 31.03
C ALA A 441 15.73 25.00 30.68
N GLU A 442 16.59 25.20 31.69
CA GLU A 442 18.01 25.47 31.47
C GLU A 442 18.75 24.29 30.80
N TRP A 443 18.43 23.04 31.14
CA TRP A 443 19.00 21.87 30.48
C TRP A 443 18.62 21.85 29.01
N VAL A 444 17.35 22.11 28.69
CA VAL A 444 16.90 22.13 27.28
C VAL A 444 17.62 23.22 26.49
N VAL A 445 17.57 24.46 26.98
CA VAL A 445 18.08 25.63 26.24
C VAL A 445 19.60 25.67 26.19
N ASN A 446 20.28 25.36 27.29
CA ASN A 446 21.72 25.55 27.44
C ASN A 446 22.52 24.24 27.49
N GLY A 447 21.88 23.10 27.77
CA GLY A 447 22.55 21.80 27.89
C GLY A 447 23.34 21.58 29.18
N ASN A 448 23.09 22.39 30.23
CA ASN A 448 23.80 22.34 31.51
C ASN A 448 22.97 21.68 32.61
#